data_AF-A0A2T2W4I9-F1
#
_entry.id   AF-A0A2T2W4I9-F1
#
_cell.length_a   1.000
_cell.length_b   1.000
_cell.length_c   1.000
_cell.angle_alpha   90.00
_cell.angle_beta   90.00
_cell.angle_gamma   90.00
#
_symmetry.space_group_name_H-M   'P 1'
#
loop_
_entity.id
_entity.type
_entity.pdbx_description
1 polymer ?
#
loop_
_entity_poly.entity_id
_entity_poly.type
_entity_poly.pdbx_seq_one_letter_code
_entity_poly.pdbx_strand_id
1 'polypeptide(L)' 'MIQISSEQQVLQEGFQILLSTMEPSKFARFCAAWGSSSSDYLKTKDELFAQESVNSLYAKISDFQASKPES' A
#
# COMPACT_ATOMS: atom_id res chain seq x y z
N MET A 1 -31.48 -4.60 15.04
CA MET A 1 -30.67 -5.04 13.88
C MET A 1 -29.30 -5.40 14.40
N ILE A 2 -28.83 -6.62 14.15
CA ILE A 2 -27.45 -7.00 14.49
C ILE A 2 -26.56 -6.41 13.41
N GLN A 3 -25.62 -5.54 13.79
CA GLN A 3 -24.59 -5.03 12.87
C GLN A 3 -23.59 -6.16 12.63
N ILE A 4 -23.60 -6.74 11.44
CA ILE A 4 -22.61 -7.73 11.04
C ILE A 4 -21.41 -6.94 10.52
N SER A 5 -20.28 -7.05 11.23
CA SER A 5 -19.01 -6.46 10.78
C SER A 5 -18.62 -7.05 9.42
N SER A 6 -18.16 -6.20 8.51
CA SER A 6 -17.65 -6.67 7.23
C SER A 6 -16.36 -7.46 7.43
N GLU A 7 -16.03 -8.35 6.48
CA GLU A 7 -14.77 -9.10 6.52
C GLU A 7 -13.55 -8.16 6.63
N GLN A 8 -13.61 -6.99 6.00
CA GLN A 8 -12.57 -5.95 6.09
C GLN A 8 -12.43 -5.39 7.51
N GLN A 9 -13.55 -5.16 8.21
CA GLN A 9 -13.53 -4.68 9.59
C GLN A 9 -12.95 -5.73 10.54
N VAL A 10 -13.30 -6.99 10.35
CA VAL A 10 -12.76 -8.12 11.12
C VAL A 10 -11.25 -8.28 10.89
N LEU A 11 -10.78 -8.14 9.65
CA LEU A 11 -9.36 -8.18 9.32
C LEU A 11 -8.59 -6.99 9.91
N GLN A 12 -9.17 -5.78 9.85
CA GLN A 12 -8.55 -4.58 10.42
C GLN A 12 -8.39 -4.72 11.94
N GLU A 13 -9.41 -5.22 12.64
CA GLU A 13 -9.35 -5.50 14.07
C GLU A 13 -8.24 -6.51 14.39
N GLY A 14 -8.16 -7.60 13.63
CA GLY A 14 -7.08 -8.59 13.76
C GLY A 14 -5.68 -8.00 13.59
N PHE A 15 -5.47 -7.13 12.59
CA PHE A 15 -4.18 -6.47 12.39
C PHE A 15 -3.81 -5.52 13.54
N GLN A 16 -4.77 -4.79 14.11
CA GLN A 16 -4.52 -3.89 15.24
C GLN A 16 -4.10 -4.66 16.51
N ILE A 17 -4.74 -5.81 16.77
CA ILE A 17 -4.37 -6.68 17.89
C ILE A 17 -2.96 -7.25 17.69
N LEU A 18 -2.65 -7.72 16.49
CA LEU A 18 -1.33 -8.26 16.17
C LEU A 18 -0.23 -7.19 16.26
N LEU A 19 -0.49 -5.98 15.76
CA LEU A 19 0.45 -4.86 15.81
C LEU A 19 0.71 -4.38 17.25
N SER A 20 -0.30 -4.41 18.12
CA SER A 20 -0.15 -4.01 19.53
C SER A 20 0.56 -5.06 20.40
N THR A 21 0.65 -6.31 19.93
CA THR A 21 1.22 -7.43 20.70
C THR A 21 2.57 -7.90 20.17
N MET A 22 2.79 -7.82 18.87
CA MET A 22 4.01 -8.29 18.21
C MET A 22 5.04 -7.19 18.09
N GLU A 23 6.32 -7.56 18.15
CA GLU A 23 7.37 -6.65 17.68
C GLU A 23 7.18 -6.32 16.19
N PRO A 24 7.44 -5.08 15.76
CA PRO A 24 7.20 -4.64 14.38
C PRO A 24 7.85 -5.54 13.31
N SER A 25 9.05 -6.08 13.59
CA SER A 25 9.78 -6.97 12.69
C SER A 25 9.10 -8.33 12.51
N LYS A 26 8.44 -8.84 13.55
CA LYS A 26 7.70 -10.12 13.52
C LYS A 26 6.34 -9.93 12.84
N PHE A 27 5.67 -8.82 13.09
CA PHE A 27 4.45 -8.43 12.39
C PHE A 27 4.68 -8.30 10.87
N ALA A 28 5.75 -7.60 10.46
CA ALA A 28 6.09 -7.47 9.04
C ALA A 28 6.35 -8.83 8.35
N ARG A 29 7.07 -9.75 9.02
CA ARG A 29 7.28 -11.12 8.51
C ARG A 29 5.99 -11.92 8.46
N PHE A 30 5.11 -11.76 9.45
CA PHE A 30 3.80 -12.38 9.47
C PHE A 30 2.95 -11.92 8.28
N CYS A 31 2.85 -10.61 8.03
CA CYS A 31 2.12 -10.08 6.88
C CYS A 31 2.67 -10.58 5.54
N ALA A 32 4.00 -10.66 5.40
CA ALA A 32 4.66 -11.19 4.21
C ALA A 32 4.39 -12.70 4.00
N ALA A 33 4.40 -13.50 5.07
CA ALA A 33 4.16 -14.94 5.02
C ALA A 33 2.66 -15.29 4.84
N TRP A 34 1.77 -14.47 5.41
CA TRP A 34 0.31 -14.62 5.29
C TRP A 34 -0.21 -14.34 3.88
N GLY A 35 0.63 -13.77 3.00
CA GLY A 35 0.18 -13.33 1.68
C GLY A 35 -0.68 -12.07 1.74
N SER A 36 -0.74 -11.38 2.90
CA SER A 36 -1.19 -9.99 2.98
C SER A 36 -0.06 -9.05 2.58
N SER A 37 0.65 -9.39 1.49
CA SER A 37 1.26 -8.35 0.68
C SER A 37 0.10 -7.57 0.07
N SER A 38 -0.29 -6.49 0.75
CA SER A 38 -0.90 -5.31 0.14
C SER A 38 -1.88 -5.63 -0.98
N SER A 39 -3.17 -5.68 -0.64
CA SER A 39 -4.25 -5.30 -1.55
C SER A 39 -3.73 -4.28 -2.58
N ASP A 40 -3.64 -4.74 -3.82
CA ASP A 40 -3.54 -3.96 -5.04
C ASP A 40 -2.31 -3.08 -5.29
N TYR A 41 -1.08 -3.29 -4.77
CA TYR A 41 0.04 -2.47 -5.30
C TYR A 41 0.20 -2.66 -6.82
N LEU A 42 0.14 -3.91 -7.31
CA LEU A 42 0.23 -4.18 -8.74
C LEU A 42 -0.98 -3.64 -9.51
N LYS A 43 -2.19 -3.77 -8.96
CA LYS A 43 -3.41 -3.27 -9.61
C LYS A 43 -3.53 -1.75 -9.53
N THR A 44 -3.23 -1.13 -8.41
CA THR A 44 -3.10 0.33 -8.23
C THR A 44 -1.99 0.88 -9.11
N LYS A 45 -0.85 0.19 -9.27
CA LYS A 45 0.17 0.56 -10.27
C LYS A 45 -0.43 0.51 -11.68
N ASP A 46 -1.15 -0.56 -12.02
CA ASP A 46 -1.80 -0.68 -13.33
C ASP A 46 -2.87 0.39 -13.56
N GLU A 47 -3.64 0.77 -12.53
CA GLU A 47 -4.65 1.84 -12.59
C GLU A 47 -4.02 3.23 -12.70
N LEU A 48 -3.03 3.55 -11.86
CA LEU A 48 -2.36 4.85 -11.83
C LEU A 48 -1.53 5.12 -13.10
N PHE A 49 -1.01 4.07 -13.73
CA PHE A 49 -0.16 4.18 -14.91
C PHE A 49 -0.81 3.64 -16.19
N ALA A 50 -2.12 3.37 -16.17
CA ALA A 50 -2.86 2.80 -17.32
C ALA A 50 -2.70 3.60 -18.62
N GLN A 51 -2.55 4.92 -18.51
CA GLN A 51 -2.41 5.86 -19.62
C GLN A 51 -1.00 6.45 -19.72
N GLU A 52 -0.07 5.93 -18.94
CA GLU A 52 1.30 6.41 -18.89
C GLU A 52 2.23 5.49 -19.66
N SER A 53 3.14 6.10 -20.41
CA SER A 53 4.28 5.41 -21.01
C SER A 53 5.53 5.72 -20.21
N VAL A 54 6.57 4.92 -20.42
CA VAL A 54 7.90 5.20 -19.83
C VAL A 54 8.36 6.63 -20.16
N ASN A 55 8.10 7.10 -21.39
CA ASN A 55 8.48 8.44 -21.83
C ASN A 55 7.67 9.54 -21.11
N SER A 56 6.37 9.34 -20.86
CA SER A 56 5.54 10.33 -20.16
C SER A 56 5.88 10.41 -18.67
N LEU A 57 6.19 9.27 -18.04
CA LEU A 57 6.67 9.24 -16.67
C LEU A 57 8.03 9.93 -16.54
N TYR A 58 8.94 9.66 -17.47
CA TYR A 58 10.26 10.30 -17.48
C TYR A 58 10.18 11.84 -17.57
N ALA A 59 9.31 12.36 -18.46
CA ALA A 59 9.08 13.79 -18.58
C ALA A 59 8.57 14.39 -17.26
N LYS A 60 7.54 13.78 -16.65
CA LYS A 60 6.96 14.23 -15.37
C LYS A 60 7.98 14.23 -14.23
N ILE A 61 8.85 13.22 -14.18
CA ILE A 61 9.91 13.14 -13.19
C ILE A 61 10.94 14.25 -13.39
N SER A 62 11.32 14.52 -14.64
CA SER A 62 12.27 15.58 -14.99
C SER A 62 11.73 16.96 -14.64
N ASP A 63 10.45 17.22 -14.94
CA ASP A 63 9.77 18.47 -14.59
C ASP A 63 9.68 18.65 -13.06
N PHE A 64 9.35 17.58 -12.34
CA PHE A 64 9.30 17.61 -10.87
C PHE A 64 10.68 17.92 -10.27
N GLN A 65 11.74 17.28 -10.77
CA GLN A 65 13.12 17.50 -10.31
C GLN A 65 13.59 18.93 -10.62
N ALA A 66 13.25 19.47 -11.79
CA ALA A 66 13.57 20.86 -12.14
C ALA A 66 12.79 21.88 -11.29
N SER A 67 11.57 21.52 -10.85
CA SER A 67 10.72 22.38 -10.01
C SER A 67 11.10 22.37 -8.53
N LYS A 68 11.89 21.38 -8.09
CA LYS A 68 12.34 21.27 -6.71
C LYS A 68 13.72 21.94 -6.59
N PRO A 69 13.83 23.12 -5.96
CA PRO A 69 15.14 23.69 -5.68
C PRO A 69 15.90 22.69 -4.81
N GLU A 70 17.10 22.30 -5.25
CA GLU A 70 18.00 21.52 -4.42
C GLU A 70 18.23 22.29 -3.11
N SER A 71 17.93 21.62 -1.99
CA SER A 71 18.07 22.19 -0.65
C SER A 71 19.41 21.82 -0.05
#